data_AF-A0AA39WQR4-F1
#
_entry.id   AF-A0AA39WQR4-F1
#
_cell.length_a   1.000
_cell.length_b   1.000
_cell.length_c   1.000
_cell.angle_alpha   90.00
_cell.angle_beta   90.00
_cell.angle_gamma   90.00
#
_symmetry.space_group_name_H-M   'P 1'
#
loop_
_entity.id
_entity.type
_entity.pdbx_description
1 polymer ?
#
loop_
_entity_poly.entity_id
_entity_poly.type
_entity_poly.pdbx_seq_one_letter_code
_entity_poly.pdbx_strand_id
1 'polypeptide(L)'
;MRILRSDEVVERFATEFIGKYIGHTTPKTRDLLRSGIGKGLVINDTHGMTSDEFASEAFDELISFARVNSSKMVVILIGLENGVNQLMKRKPELGSCFPVEIMLDKLSLDECLILLDKILRGNRALGPFLAPKSSTKRRHKAIGILSNFPGWRNAIDIKHLAQLMLNRIPYDAWDNIPPTQDVQLPEESAMDCIKDMFCTKKRRANSRVGAGEVEKFFEG
;
A
#
# COMPACT_ATOMS: atom_id res chain seq x y z
N MET A 1 -27.23 -18.05 1.61
CA MET A 1 -26.87 -18.22 0.18
C MET A 1 -25.38 -17.91 0.05
N ARG A 2 -24.55 -18.86 -0.35
CA ARG A 2 -23.09 -18.68 -0.48
C ARG A 2 -22.79 -18.42 -1.95
N ILE A 3 -22.22 -17.26 -2.28
CA ILE A 3 -21.93 -16.84 -3.66
C ILE A 3 -20.77 -17.66 -4.24
N LEU A 4 -19.82 -18.07 -3.39
CA LEU A 4 -18.65 -18.87 -3.75
C LEU A 4 -18.61 -20.23 -3.01
N ARG A 5 -17.91 -21.20 -3.61
CA ARG A 5 -17.72 -22.54 -3.02
C ARG A 5 -16.75 -22.53 -1.84
N SER A 6 -15.77 -21.61 -1.83
CA SER A 6 -14.80 -21.39 -0.76
C SER A 6 -14.78 -19.91 -0.34
N ASP A 7 -14.37 -19.63 0.89
CA ASP A 7 -13.97 -18.31 1.41
C ASP A 7 -12.48 -18.01 1.18
N GLU A 8 -11.76 -18.96 0.57
CA GLU A 8 -10.36 -18.80 0.20
C GLU A 8 -10.18 -17.75 -0.91
N VAL A 9 -9.15 -16.93 -0.76
CA VAL A 9 -8.70 -15.94 -1.75
C VAL A 9 -7.30 -16.33 -2.23
N VAL A 10 -7.15 -16.46 -3.54
CA VAL A 10 -5.87 -16.71 -4.19
C VAL A 10 -5.31 -15.38 -4.68
N GLU A 11 -4.11 -15.03 -4.25
CA GLU A 11 -3.43 -13.82 -4.71
C GLU A 11 -2.32 -14.18 -5.70
N ARG A 12 -2.23 -13.42 -6.79
CA ARG A 12 -1.20 -13.54 -7.83
C ARG A 12 -0.73 -12.17 -8.28
N PHE A 13 0.52 -12.07 -8.69
CA PHE A 13 1.02 -10.89 -9.39
C PHE A 13 0.68 -10.98 -10.87
N ALA A 14 0.37 -9.84 -11.49
CA ALA A 14 -0.01 -9.80 -12.90
C ALA A 14 1.11 -10.36 -13.81
N THR A 15 2.39 -10.14 -13.46
CA THR A 15 3.55 -10.70 -14.17
C THR A 15 3.59 -12.23 -14.19
N GLU A 16 2.94 -12.92 -13.24
CA GLU A 16 2.84 -14.38 -13.24
C GLU A 16 2.00 -14.91 -14.41
N PHE A 17 1.10 -14.10 -14.97
CA PHE A 17 0.27 -14.49 -16.10
C PHE A 17 1.03 -14.48 -17.43
N ILE A 18 2.15 -13.76 -17.51
CA ILE A 18 2.94 -13.62 -18.74
C ILE A 18 3.82 -14.86 -18.97
N GLY A 19 3.75 -15.42 -20.18
CA GLY A 19 4.61 -16.53 -20.62
C GLY A 19 6.06 -16.07 -20.87
N LYS A 20 7.01 -17.01 -20.81
CA LYS A 20 8.42 -16.72 -21.15
C LYS A 20 8.68 -16.73 -22.67
N TYR A 21 7.79 -17.36 -23.43
CA TYR A 21 7.94 -17.61 -24.86
C TYR A 21 6.58 -17.44 -25.57
N ILE A 22 6.62 -17.19 -26.87
CA ILE A 22 5.44 -17.07 -27.73
C ILE A 22 4.55 -18.32 -27.58
N GLY A 23 3.25 -18.12 -27.41
CA GLY A 23 2.26 -19.18 -27.25
C GLY A 23 2.19 -19.80 -25.84
N HIS A 24 3.04 -19.37 -24.91
CA HIS A 24 3.06 -19.89 -23.54
C HIS A 24 2.20 -19.06 -22.57
N THR A 25 1.77 -17.86 -22.96
CA THR A 25 0.99 -16.96 -22.10
C THR A 25 -0.44 -17.44 -21.90
N THR A 26 -1.15 -17.79 -22.97
CA THR A 26 -2.50 -18.36 -22.90
C THR A 26 -2.63 -19.57 -21.94
N PRO A 27 -1.85 -20.67 -22.10
CA PRO A 27 -2.00 -21.83 -21.22
C PRO A 27 -1.65 -21.50 -19.76
N LYS A 28 -0.58 -20.72 -19.54
CA LYS A 28 -0.17 -20.29 -18.20
C LYS A 28 -1.24 -19.45 -17.52
N THR A 29 -1.82 -18.50 -18.24
CA THR A 29 -2.93 -17.66 -17.78
C THR A 29 -4.12 -18.53 -17.40
N ARG A 30 -4.55 -19.45 -18.27
CA ARG A 30 -5.68 -20.34 -18.03
C ARG A 30 -5.51 -21.20 -16.79
N ASP A 31 -4.31 -21.73 -16.53
CA ASP A 31 -4.03 -22.54 -15.36
C ASP A 31 -4.08 -21.72 -14.06
N LEU A 32 -3.56 -20.48 -14.08
CA LEU A 32 -3.70 -19.57 -12.94
C LEU A 32 -5.16 -19.20 -12.70
N LEU A 33 -5.95 -18.94 -13.75
CA LEU A 33 -7.37 -18.61 -13.61
C LEU A 33 -8.19 -19.77 -13.08
N ARG A 34 -7.87 -21.01 -13.48
CA ARG A 34 -8.48 -22.23 -12.93
C ARG A 34 -8.30 -22.34 -11.41
N SER A 35 -7.17 -21.88 -10.87
CA SER A 35 -6.93 -21.89 -9.43
C SER A 35 -7.93 -21.02 -8.65
N GLY A 36 -8.55 -20.02 -9.30
CA GLY A 36 -9.57 -19.15 -8.73
C GLY A 36 -11.01 -19.68 -8.85
N ILE A 37 -11.26 -20.80 -9.55
CA ILE A 37 -12.63 -21.33 -9.66
C ILE A 37 -13.14 -21.75 -8.27
N GLY A 38 -14.31 -21.24 -7.91
CA GLY A 38 -14.95 -21.47 -6.62
C GLY A 38 -14.40 -20.59 -5.49
N LYS A 39 -13.42 -19.73 -5.78
CA LYS A 39 -12.67 -18.88 -4.85
C LYS A 39 -12.68 -17.42 -5.30
N GLY A 40 -12.12 -16.53 -4.49
CA GLY A 40 -11.71 -15.20 -4.95
C GLY A 40 -10.31 -15.27 -5.60
N LEU A 41 -10.10 -14.54 -6.70
CA LEU A 41 -8.80 -14.36 -7.33
C LEU A 41 -8.43 -12.88 -7.33
N VAL A 42 -7.33 -12.53 -6.67
CA VAL A 42 -6.76 -11.18 -6.67
C VAL A 42 -5.55 -11.15 -7.59
N ILE A 43 -5.55 -10.23 -8.55
CA ILE A 43 -4.44 -9.97 -9.47
C ILE A 43 -3.82 -8.62 -9.12
N ASN A 44 -2.64 -8.64 -8.52
CA ASN A 44 -1.91 -7.46 -8.06
C ASN A 44 -0.99 -6.87 -9.14
N ASP A 45 -0.77 -5.55 -9.06
CA ASP A 45 0.15 -4.78 -9.91
C ASP A 45 -0.13 -4.84 -11.42
N THR A 46 -1.41 -4.77 -11.81
CA THR A 46 -1.84 -4.82 -13.21
C THR A 46 -1.35 -3.66 -14.07
N HIS A 47 -1.00 -2.53 -13.44
CA HIS A 47 -0.50 -1.33 -14.12
C HIS A 47 0.84 -1.53 -14.85
N GLY A 48 1.64 -2.51 -14.44
CA GLY A 48 2.93 -2.83 -15.08
C GLY A 48 2.81 -3.56 -16.42
N MET A 49 1.59 -3.97 -16.80
CA MET A 49 1.31 -4.84 -17.95
C MET A 49 0.69 -4.10 -19.15
N THR A 50 0.76 -2.77 -19.18
CA THR A 50 0.03 -1.97 -20.17
C THR A 50 0.69 -1.89 -21.55
N SER A 51 1.97 -2.24 -21.71
CA SER A 51 2.73 -2.04 -22.95
C SER A 51 3.23 -3.31 -23.66
N ASP A 52 3.13 -4.48 -23.02
CA ASP A 52 3.62 -5.75 -23.57
C ASP A 52 2.54 -6.46 -24.43
N GLU A 53 2.93 -7.07 -25.55
CA GLU A 53 2.04 -7.88 -26.40
C GLU A 53 1.61 -9.16 -25.67
N PHE A 54 2.52 -9.78 -24.92
CA PHE A 54 2.20 -10.95 -24.11
C PHE A 54 1.25 -10.59 -22.98
N ALA A 55 1.37 -9.39 -22.41
CA ALA A 55 0.41 -8.92 -21.44
C ALA A 55 -1.00 -8.76 -22.04
N SER A 56 -1.10 -8.25 -23.28
CA SER A 56 -2.39 -8.18 -23.98
C SER A 56 -3.01 -9.57 -24.14
N GLU A 57 -2.23 -10.57 -24.55
CA GLU A 57 -2.69 -11.96 -24.68
C GLU A 57 -3.23 -12.51 -23.34
N ALA A 58 -2.53 -12.24 -22.24
CA ALA A 58 -2.98 -12.64 -20.89
C ALA A 58 -4.33 -12.01 -20.52
N PHE A 59 -4.52 -10.71 -20.82
CA PHE A 59 -5.80 -10.04 -20.55
C PHE A 59 -6.93 -10.55 -21.43
N ASP A 60 -6.66 -10.88 -22.69
CA ASP A 60 -7.66 -11.44 -23.62
C ASP A 60 -8.16 -12.80 -23.12
N GLU A 61 -7.24 -13.67 -22.68
CA GLU A 61 -7.60 -14.95 -22.07
C GLU A 61 -8.33 -14.76 -20.73
N LEU A 62 -7.91 -13.79 -19.90
CA LEU A 62 -8.62 -13.44 -18.66
C LEU A 62 -10.06 -13.04 -18.93
N ILE A 63 -10.30 -12.13 -19.89
CA ILE A 63 -11.65 -11.67 -20.27
C ILE A 63 -12.50 -12.86 -20.73
N SER A 64 -11.96 -13.67 -21.64
CA SER A 64 -12.63 -14.84 -22.19
C SER A 64 -13.04 -15.81 -21.07
N PHE A 65 -12.09 -16.16 -20.20
CA PHE A 65 -12.29 -17.09 -19.11
C PHE A 65 -13.26 -16.56 -18.05
N ALA A 66 -13.13 -15.28 -17.67
CA ALA A 66 -13.98 -14.64 -16.65
C ALA A 66 -15.44 -14.56 -17.11
N ARG A 67 -15.70 -14.30 -18.41
CA ARG A 67 -17.05 -14.31 -18.97
C ARG A 67 -17.71 -15.69 -18.85
N VAL A 68 -16.98 -16.75 -19.22
CA VAL A 68 -17.46 -18.14 -19.15
C VAL A 68 -17.69 -18.60 -17.71
N ASN A 69 -16.87 -18.12 -16.76
CA ASN A 69 -16.89 -18.55 -15.37
C ASN A 69 -17.43 -17.50 -14.38
N SER A 70 -18.17 -16.50 -14.88
CA SER A 70 -18.67 -15.36 -14.11
C SER A 70 -19.53 -15.74 -12.90
N SER A 71 -20.21 -16.89 -12.94
CA SER A 71 -21.01 -17.41 -11.82
C SER A 71 -20.22 -18.27 -10.82
N LYS A 72 -18.93 -18.51 -11.06
CA LYS A 72 -18.12 -19.48 -10.31
C LYS A 72 -16.91 -18.87 -9.63
N MET A 73 -16.55 -17.63 -9.90
CA MET A 73 -15.39 -16.97 -9.28
C MET A 73 -15.61 -15.46 -9.20
N VAL A 74 -14.84 -14.82 -8.32
CA VAL A 74 -14.73 -13.36 -8.28
C VAL A 74 -13.28 -13.00 -8.61
N VAL A 75 -13.09 -12.11 -9.59
CA VAL A 75 -11.76 -11.59 -9.95
C VAL A 75 -11.66 -10.14 -9.49
N ILE A 76 -10.58 -9.80 -8.79
CA ILE A 76 -10.26 -8.45 -8.34
C ILE A 76 -8.94 -8.04 -8.99
N LEU A 77 -8.95 -6.95 -9.75
CA LEU A 77 -7.75 -6.34 -10.32
C LEU A 77 -7.28 -5.19 -9.44
N ILE A 78 -6.00 -5.20 -9.05
CA ILE A 78 -5.40 -4.16 -8.22
C ILE A 78 -4.23 -3.54 -8.96
N GLY A 79 -4.19 -2.20 -8.98
CA GLY A 79 -3.10 -1.45 -9.59
C GLY A 79 -3.17 0.03 -9.27
N LEU A 80 -2.15 0.78 -9.69
CA LEU A 80 -2.16 2.23 -9.60
C LEU A 80 -3.24 2.79 -10.53
N GLU A 81 -4.01 3.78 -10.03
CA GLU A 81 -5.12 4.42 -10.75
C GLU A 81 -4.76 4.76 -12.21
N ASN A 82 -3.67 5.50 -12.41
CA ASN A 82 -3.23 5.90 -13.75
C ASN A 82 -2.97 4.69 -14.67
N GLY A 83 -2.44 3.60 -14.12
CA GLY A 83 -2.14 2.41 -14.89
C GLY A 83 -3.35 1.55 -15.19
N VAL A 84 -4.27 1.41 -14.23
CA VAL A 84 -5.56 0.72 -14.46
C VAL A 84 -6.39 1.51 -15.47
N ASN A 85 -6.44 2.84 -15.36
CA ASN A 85 -7.13 3.69 -16.33
C ASN A 85 -6.55 3.57 -17.74
N GLN A 86 -5.23 3.47 -17.88
CA GLN A 86 -4.60 3.21 -19.18
C GLN A 86 -4.94 1.80 -19.71
N LEU A 87 -4.95 0.80 -18.83
CA LEU A 87 -5.33 -0.56 -19.17
C LEU A 87 -6.78 -0.63 -19.67
N MET A 88 -7.72 0.00 -18.95
CA MET A 88 -9.14 0.08 -19.33
C MET A 88 -9.33 0.82 -20.67
N LYS A 89 -8.57 1.89 -20.93
CA LYS A 89 -8.58 2.60 -22.22
C LYS A 89 -8.07 1.74 -23.37
N ARG A 90 -7.04 0.92 -23.13
CA ARG A 90 -6.44 0.04 -24.15
C ARG A 90 -7.34 -1.16 -24.45
N LYS A 91 -8.05 -1.67 -23.44
CA LYS A 91 -8.93 -2.85 -23.50
C LYS A 91 -10.32 -2.52 -22.92
N PRO A 92 -11.19 -1.82 -23.66
CA PRO A 92 -12.54 -1.46 -23.20
C PRO A 92 -13.38 -2.66 -22.76
N GLU A 93 -13.08 -3.85 -23.27
CA GLU A 93 -13.74 -5.12 -22.91
C GLU A 93 -13.57 -5.47 -21.42
N LEU A 94 -12.51 -4.98 -20.77
CA LEU A 94 -12.32 -5.11 -19.33
C LEU A 94 -13.42 -4.36 -18.57
N GLY A 95 -13.81 -3.16 -19.00
CA GLY A 95 -14.86 -2.38 -18.34
C GLY A 95 -16.22 -3.12 -18.29
N SER A 96 -16.50 -3.97 -19.29
CA SER A 96 -17.70 -4.81 -19.29
C SER A 96 -17.61 -6.00 -18.32
N CYS A 97 -16.39 -6.51 -18.05
CA CYS A 97 -16.17 -7.64 -17.16
C CYS A 97 -15.96 -7.21 -15.70
N PHE A 98 -15.51 -5.98 -15.50
CA PHE A 98 -15.20 -5.37 -14.20
C PHE A 98 -16.06 -4.11 -13.99
N PRO A 99 -17.39 -4.26 -13.80
CA PRO A 99 -18.29 -3.11 -13.67
C PRO A 99 -18.19 -2.40 -12.32
N VAL A 100 -17.53 -3.00 -11.33
CA VAL A 100 -17.35 -2.42 -10.00
C VAL A 100 -15.93 -1.88 -9.89
N GLU A 101 -15.82 -0.57 -9.72
CA GLU A 101 -14.57 0.13 -9.46
C GLU A 101 -14.57 0.66 -8.03
N ILE A 102 -13.48 0.39 -7.29
CA ILE A 102 -13.30 0.87 -5.92
C ILE A 102 -12.01 1.68 -5.88
N MET A 103 -12.17 2.98 -5.63
CA MET A 103 -11.05 3.89 -5.43
C MET A 103 -10.60 3.84 -3.98
N LEU A 104 -9.31 3.57 -3.76
CA LEU A 104 -8.70 3.60 -2.43
C LEU A 104 -7.97 4.94 -2.27
N ASP A 105 -8.65 5.86 -1.61
CA ASP A 105 -8.12 7.19 -1.36
C ASP A 105 -6.91 7.18 -0.42
N LYS A 106 -6.15 8.26 -0.45
CA LYS A 106 -5.07 8.49 0.50
C LYS A 106 -5.67 8.60 1.90
N LEU A 107 -4.98 7.99 2.87
CA LEU A 107 -5.32 8.18 4.28
C LEU A 107 -5.27 9.67 4.62
N SER A 108 -6.31 10.14 5.29
CA SER A 108 -6.30 11.46 5.91
C SER A 108 -5.18 11.56 6.96
N LEU A 109 -4.85 12.79 7.36
CA LEU A 109 -3.83 13.02 8.38
C LEU A 109 -4.20 12.37 9.71
N ASP A 110 -5.48 12.44 10.07
CA ASP A 110 -6.01 11.85 11.29
C ASP A 110 -5.91 10.32 11.23
N GLU A 111 -6.28 9.70 10.10
CA GLU A 111 -6.13 8.25 9.92
C GLU A 111 -4.68 7.80 9.92
N CYS A 112 -3.75 8.60 9.35
CA CYS A 112 -2.31 8.34 9.43
C CYS A 112 -1.84 8.31 10.89
N LEU A 113 -2.29 9.27 11.70
CA LEU A 113 -1.94 9.34 13.13
C LEU A 113 -2.59 8.23 13.94
N ILE A 114 -3.85 7.88 13.65
CA ILE A 114 -4.55 6.75 14.28
C ILE A 114 -3.82 5.45 13.97
N LEU A 115 -3.40 5.23 12.72
CA LEU A 115 -2.64 4.06 12.33
C LEU A 115 -1.28 4.01 13.03
N LEU A 116 -0.57 5.13 13.09
CA LEU A 116 0.71 5.25 13.78
C LEU A 116 0.57 4.92 15.27
N ASP A 117 -0.40 5.54 15.94
CA ASP A 117 -0.73 5.31 17.35
C ASP A 117 -1.09 3.83 17.61
N LYS A 118 -1.92 3.23 16.76
CA LYS A 118 -2.30 1.82 16.85
C LYS A 118 -1.08 0.89 16.77
N ILE A 119 -0.15 1.14 15.85
CA ILE A 119 1.06 0.31 15.70
C ILE A 119 1.98 0.47 16.92
N LEU A 120 2.22 1.69 17.37
CA LEU A 120 3.10 1.95 18.51
C LEU A 120 2.53 1.37 19.81
N ARG A 121 1.22 1.55 20.06
CA ARG A 121 0.50 0.92 21.18
C ARG A 121 0.56 -0.60 21.14
N GLY A 122 0.38 -1.19 19.96
CA GLY A 122 0.47 -2.65 19.78
C GLY A 122 1.85 -3.20 20.14
N ASN A 123 2.89 -2.36 20.08
CA ASN A 123 4.26 -2.69 20.48
C ASN A 123 4.63 -2.10 21.85
N ARG A 124 3.68 -1.69 22.69
CA ARG A 124 3.93 -1.12 24.04
C ARG A 124 4.80 0.15 24.05
N ALA A 125 4.88 0.87 22.93
CA ALA A 125 5.55 2.16 22.83
C ALA A 125 4.50 3.27 22.93
N LEU A 126 4.48 3.98 24.06
CA LEU A 126 3.66 5.16 24.27
C LEU A 126 4.53 6.38 24.41
N GLY A 127 4.05 7.57 24.06
CA GLY A 127 4.85 8.77 24.28
C GLY A 127 4.05 10.07 24.18
N PRO A 128 4.61 11.18 24.68
CA PRO A 128 4.00 12.51 24.59
C PRO A 128 3.68 12.91 23.15
N PHE A 129 4.42 12.38 22.16
CA PHE A 129 4.15 12.59 20.74
C PHE A 129 2.72 12.19 20.33
N LEU A 130 2.15 11.15 20.95
CA LEU A 130 0.81 10.65 20.67
C LEU A 130 -0.24 11.18 21.65
N ALA A 131 0.18 11.86 22.72
CA ALA A 131 -0.74 12.43 23.71
C ALA A 131 -1.65 13.51 23.09
N PRO A 132 -2.94 13.59 23.46
CA PRO A 132 -3.91 14.51 22.85
C PRO A 132 -3.67 15.99 23.15
N LYS A 133 -2.90 16.35 24.18
CA LYS A 133 -2.88 17.72 24.75
C LYS A 133 -1.62 18.57 24.47
N SER A 134 -0.49 18.01 23.99
CA SER A 134 0.80 18.74 24.04
C SER A 134 1.45 19.08 22.69
N SER A 135 1.23 18.28 21.64
CA SER A 135 2.03 18.38 20.39
C SER A 135 1.23 18.16 19.10
N THR A 136 -0.10 18.26 19.19
CA THR A 136 -1.05 17.98 18.10
C THR A 136 -0.72 18.78 16.85
N LYS A 137 -0.50 20.10 16.92
CA LYS A 137 -0.23 20.91 15.72
C LYS A 137 1.09 20.55 15.03
N ARG A 138 2.16 20.28 15.80
CA ARG A 138 3.50 19.97 15.25
C ARG A 138 3.49 18.64 14.51
N ARG A 139 2.95 17.58 15.12
CA ARG A 139 2.88 16.25 14.48
C ARG A 139 1.97 16.23 13.24
N HIS A 140 0.83 16.91 13.27
CA HIS A 140 -0.08 16.99 12.11
C HIS A 140 0.60 17.68 10.94
N LYS A 141 1.31 18.79 11.21
CA LYS A 141 2.08 19.49 10.17
C LYS A 141 3.19 18.59 9.62
N ALA A 142 3.91 17.88 10.47
CA ALA A 142 5.01 17.01 10.06
C ALA A 142 4.55 15.84 9.18
N ILE A 143 3.49 15.12 9.58
CA ILE A 143 2.88 14.05 8.79
C ILE A 143 2.24 14.62 7.52
N GLY A 144 1.61 15.79 7.58
CA GLY A 144 1.03 16.45 6.42
C GLY A 144 2.05 16.87 5.36
N ILE A 145 3.26 17.24 5.79
CA ILE A 145 4.38 17.45 4.87
C ILE A 145 4.76 16.13 4.18
N LEU A 146 4.87 15.04 4.95
CA LEU A 146 5.23 13.72 4.41
C LEU A 146 4.18 13.17 3.42
N SER A 147 2.89 13.33 3.72
CA SER A 147 1.79 12.84 2.88
C SER A 147 1.71 13.50 1.51
N ASN A 148 2.30 14.69 1.37
CA ASN A 148 2.33 15.45 0.12
C ASN A 148 3.48 15.06 -0.81
N PHE A 149 4.39 14.17 -0.40
CA PHE A 149 5.44 13.69 -1.30
C PHE A 149 4.87 12.86 -2.45
N PRO A 150 5.42 12.98 -3.68
CA PRO A 150 4.95 12.21 -4.84
C PRO A 150 5.11 10.70 -4.67
N GLY A 151 6.10 10.26 -3.88
CA GLY A 151 6.33 8.85 -3.54
C GLY A 151 5.73 8.43 -2.19
N TRP A 152 4.67 9.09 -1.71
CA TRP A 152 3.96 8.69 -0.50
C TRP A 152 3.11 7.44 -0.74
N ARG A 153 3.33 6.40 0.08
CA ARG A 153 2.71 5.06 -0.02
C ARG A 153 1.67 4.82 1.07
N ASN A 154 1.04 5.88 1.60
CA ASN A 154 -0.01 5.82 2.62
C ASN A 154 0.41 4.95 3.83
N ALA A 155 -0.39 3.92 4.15
CA ALA A 155 -0.20 3.05 5.30
C ALA A 155 1.20 2.39 5.34
N ILE A 156 1.82 2.13 4.19
CA ILE A 156 3.15 1.49 4.13
C ILE A 156 4.23 2.41 4.70
N ASP A 157 4.17 3.69 4.34
CA ASP A 157 5.11 4.68 4.85
C ASP A 157 4.88 4.94 6.35
N ILE A 158 3.62 4.95 6.81
CA ILE A 158 3.30 5.06 8.25
C ILE A 158 3.80 3.85 9.03
N LYS A 159 3.64 2.63 8.50
CA LYS A 159 4.19 1.41 9.10
C LYS A 159 5.72 1.46 9.17
N HIS A 160 6.36 1.96 8.10
CA HIS A 160 7.81 2.13 8.09
C HIS A 160 8.27 3.16 9.13
N LEU A 161 7.57 4.30 9.22
CA LEU A 161 7.84 5.32 10.23
C LEU A 161 7.69 4.78 11.66
N ALA A 162 6.63 4.01 11.92
CA ALA A 162 6.43 3.34 13.21
C ALA A 162 7.61 2.41 13.54
N GLN A 163 8.05 1.62 12.56
CA GLN A 163 9.21 0.73 12.73
C GLN A 163 10.50 1.52 13.01
N LEU A 164 10.73 2.65 12.33
CA LEU A 164 11.88 3.52 12.64
C LEU A 164 11.81 4.04 14.07
N MET A 165 10.63 4.48 14.53
CA MET A 165 10.44 4.96 15.90
C MET A 165 10.69 3.87 16.94
N LEU A 166 10.21 2.64 16.70
CA LEU A 166 10.46 1.50 17.58
C LEU A 166 11.95 1.15 17.65
N ASN A 167 12.65 1.20 16.53
CA ASN A 167 14.09 0.91 16.47
C ASN A 167 14.96 2.01 17.10
N ARG A 168 14.43 3.22 17.34
CA ARG A 168 15.14 4.26 18.09
C ARG A 168 15.10 4.03 19.60
N ILE A 169 14.17 3.22 20.09
CA ILE A 169 14.08 2.90 21.51
C ILE A 169 15.23 1.93 21.85
N PRO A 170 16.10 2.27 22.83
CA PRO A 170 17.23 1.41 23.20
C PRO A 170 16.78 0.00 23.61
N TYR A 171 17.56 -1.03 23.24
CA TYR A 171 17.27 -2.42 23.61
C TYR A 171 17.13 -2.61 25.13
N ASP A 172 17.97 -1.96 25.93
CA ASP A 172 17.90 -2.01 27.39
C ASP A 172 16.57 -1.48 27.95
N ALA A 173 15.90 -0.58 27.23
CA ALA A 173 14.59 -0.10 27.62
C ALA A 173 13.51 -1.19 27.40
N TRP A 174 13.69 -2.11 26.45
CA TRP A 174 12.74 -3.21 26.25
C TRP A 174 12.86 -4.29 27.31
N ASP A 175 14.10 -4.61 27.74
CA ASP A 175 14.37 -5.72 28.67
C ASP A 175 14.17 -5.34 30.15
N ASN A 176 14.39 -4.07 30.51
CA ASN A 176 14.30 -3.61 31.91
C ASN A 176 12.92 -3.08 32.33
N ILE A 177 11.94 -3.08 31.42
CA ILE A 177 10.61 -2.54 31.71
C ILE A 177 9.66 -3.70 32.12
N PRO A 178 9.02 -3.63 33.31
CA PRO A 178 8.04 -4.62 33.74
C PRO A 178 6.96 -4.83 32.65
N PRO A 179 6.38 -6.03 32.51
CA PRO A 179 5.30 -6.31 31.55
C PRO A 179 4.09 -5.37 31.66
N THR A 180 3.94 -4.69 32.80
CA THR A 180 2.87 -3.77 33.14
C THR A 180 3.13 -2.31 32.79
N GLN A 181 4.35 -1.96 32.35
CA GLN A 181 4.73 -0.58 32.07
C GLN A 181 5.05 -0.40 30.58
N ASP A 182 4.58 0.70 30.00
CA ASP A 182 4.83 1.01 28.59
C ASP A 182 6.15 1.77 28.42
N VAL A 183 6.84 1.48 27.32
CA VAL A 183 8.09 2.15 26.98
C VAL A 183 7.78 3.56 26.49
N GLN A 184 8.45 4.55 27.06
CA GLN A 184 8.25 5.95 26.69
C GLN A 184 9.05 6.28 25.43
N LEU A 185 8.37 6.67 24.35
CA LEU A 185 8.98 7.23 23.14
C LEU A 185 9.10 8.76 23.31
N PRO A 186 10.32 9.31 23.45
CA PRO A 186 10.50 10.76 23.56
C PRO A 186 10.02 11.49 22.30
N GLU A 187 9.47 12.69 22.47
CA GLU A 187 8.96 13.49 21.34
C GLU A 187 10.07 13.85 20.35
N GLU A 188 11.28 14.14 20.85
CA GLU A 188 12.45 14.46 20.03
C GLU A 188 12.84 13.28 19.14
N SER A 189 12.97 12.07 19.70
CA SER A 189 13.31 10.87 18.92
C SER A 189 12.26 10.52 17.85
N ALA A 190 10.98 10.77 18.15
CA ALA A 190 9.90 10.61 17.17
C ALA A 190 10.02 11.62 16.02
N MET A 191 10.29 12.89 16.35
CA MET A 191 10.48 13.95 15.35
C MET A 191 11.74 13.72 14.50
N ASP A 192 12.82 13.20 15.08
CA ASP A 192 14.03 12.83 14.35
C ASP A 192 13.76 11.74 13.31
N CYS A 193 12.95 10.72 13.64
CA CYS A 193 12.54 9.71 12.67
C CYS A 193 11.76 10.32 11.49
N ILE A 194 10.88 11.27 11.78
CA ILE A 194 10.11 11.98 10.74
C ILE A 194 11.06 12.81 9.87
N LYS A 195 12.03 13.49 10.47
CA LYS A 195 13.05 14.27 9.77
C LYS A 195 13.93 13.39 8.89
N ASP A 196 14.37 12.23 9.36
CA ASP A 196 15.13 11.26 8.59
C ASP A 196 14.35 10.76 7.37
N MET A 197 13.06 10.46 7.56
CA MET A 197 12.15 10.04 6.50
C MET A 197 11.93 11.16 5.47
N PHE A 198 11.74 12.40 5.94
CA PHE A 198 11.63 13.58 5.10
C PHE A 198 12.88 13.75 4.23
N CYS A 199 14.07 13.75 4.84
CA CYS A 199 15.35 13.87 4.14
C CYS A 199 15.52 12.76 3.08
N THR A 200 15.17 11.53 3.43
CA THR A 200 15.24 10.37 2.52
C THR A 200 14.29 10.55 1.33
N LYS A 201 13.02 10.92 1.56
CA LYS A 201 12.04 11.13 0.48
C LYS A 201 12.40 12.32 -0.41
N LYS A 202 12.88 13.41 0.17
CA LYS A 202 13.36 14.59 -0.56
C LYS A 202 14.51 14.25 -1.51
N ARG A 203 15.51 13.50 -1.03
CA ARG A 203 16.62 13.01 -1.85
C ARG A 203 16.12 12.18 -3.05
N ARG A 204 15.14 11.29 -2.83
CA ARG A 204 14.57 10.44 -3.89
C ARG A 204 13.70 11.21 -4.89
N ALA A 205 12.96 12.21 -4.43
CA ALA A 205 12.02 12.94 -5.27
C ALA A 205 12.74 13.89 -6.25
N ASN A 206 14.04 14.14 -6.08
CA ASN A 206 14.82 15.15 -6.83
C ASN A 206 14.09 16.51 -6.94
N SER A 207 13.20 16.77 -5.98
CA SER A 207 12.14 17.76 -6.05
C SER A 207 12.50 18.94 -5.18
N ARG A 208 12.26 20.17 -5.67
CA ARG A 208 12.24 21.41 -4.87
C ARG A 208 10.99 21.51 -3.98
N VAL A 209 10.27 20.41 -3.71
CA VAL A 209 9.06 20.42 -2.90
C VAL A 209 9.45 20.81 -1.47
N GLY A 210 9.07 22.02 -1.07
CA GLY A 210 9.28 22.58 0.27
C GLY A 210 10.59 23.34 0.50
N ALA A 211 11.21 23.93 -0.53
CA ALA A 211 12.40 24.76 -0.30
C ALA A 211 12.08 26.00 0.57
N GLY A 212 12.73 26.12 1.73
CA GLY A 212 12.61 27.26 2.65
C GLY A 212 11.82 26.99 3.93
N GLU A 213 10.48 27.04 3.88
CA GLU A 213 9.65 27.01 5.10
C GLU A 213 9.51 25.62 5.74
N VAL A 214 9.56 24.56 4.92
CA VAL A 214 9.44 23.17 5.39
C VAL A 214 10.76 22.69 5.99
N GLU A 215 11.89 23.12 5.43
CA GLU A 215 13.22 22.86 5.99
C GLU A 215 13.38 23.53 7.35
N LYS A 216 13.02 24.82 7.45
CA LYS A 216 13.02 25.56 8.73
C LYS A 216 12.16 24.88 9.80
N PHE A 217 11.09 24.18 9.42
CA PHE A 217 10.24 23.45 10.37
C PHE A 217 10.94 22.21 10.98
N PHE A 218 11.84 21.56 10.23
CA PHE A 218 12.60 20.41 10.72
C PHE A 218 14.00 20.78 11.24
N GLU A 219 14.49 21.99 10.96
CA GLU A 219 15.78 22.52 11.42
C GLU A 219 15.70 23.27 12.75
N GLY A 220 14.50 23.71 13.17
CA GLY A 220 14.23 24.36 14.47
C GLY A 220 13.55 23.45 15.48
#